data_AF-A0A397W9Q6-F1
#
_entry.id   AF-A0A397W9Q6-F1
#
_cell.length_a   1.000
_cell.length_b   1.000
_cell.length_c   1.000
_cell.angle_alpha   90.00
_cell.angle_beta   90.00
_cell.angle_gamma   90.00
#
_symmetry.space_group_name_H-M   'P 1'
#
loop_
_entity.id
_entity.type
_entity.pdbx_description
1 polymer ?
#
loop_
_entity_poly.entity_id
_entity_poly.type
_entity_poly.pdbx_seq_one_letter_code
_entity_poly.pdbx_strand_id
1 'polypeptide(L)'
;MILQYANNGNLREYLASNFKNLQWDNKLRIAGEIVSGLMFLHNENIIHRDLHSKNILIHNDQPKITDFGLSKQMNETSKSSHSAVGMIPYVDPKCLMREQYGEHYKRDKRSDIYSLGVILWEISSGRPPYLYMMMDRENEKPVDGTPPQYIELYKQCWDNEPINRPDTKSILNILNHLISNETSIKNNKNYENSYLQIQSGEGPSKQNSRRLNSKSVRNKIDQPETVSRNDELIIIENFEIPNNQNIKEQINFRDPRIPPAINVTTSAPVYLPEAQNFSGSISSDFNEITSSRLSTPDFRSYQINLSKDLENSLSDITKTSLNLKQKVGPDEIKELSKVLVRFSNLTKLNLSWNRLGPEGGKVSAQILLMLTKLESLNLTNNSLGSEGGKAIAEALSNHETLTNLNLCINNLGPEG
;
A
#
# COMPACT_ATOMS: atom_id res chain seq x y z
N MET A 1 9.53 -28.48 -11.89
CA MET A 1 8.60 -28.83 -10.80
C MET A 1 7.22 -29.00 -11.41
N ILE A 2 6.48 -30.05 -11.05
CA ILE A 2 5.08 -30.26 -11.47
C ILE A 2 4.20 -30.04 -10.22
N LEU A 3 3.21 -29.16 -10.31
CA LEU A 3 2.32 -28.78 -9.22
C LEU A 3 0.85 -28.95 -9.63
N GLN A 4 -0.05 -29.06 -8.64
CA GLN A 4 -1.49 -29.03 -8.87
C GLN A 4 -1.90 -27.71 -9.54
N TYR A 5 -2.79 -27.79 -10.54
CA TYR A 5 -3.33 -26.62 -11.22
C TYR A 5 -4.37 -25.88 -10.35
N ALA A 6 -4.22 -24.57 -10.22
CA ALA A 6 -5.16 -23.69 -9.53
C ALA A 6 -6.15 -23.07 -10.54
N ASN A 7 -7.44 -23.39 -10.42
CA ASN A 7 -8.46 -23.12 -11.44
C ASN A 7 -9.04 -21.70 -11.40
N ASN A 8 -8.71 -20.89 -10.39
CA ASN A 8 -9.23 -19.53 -10.25
C ASN A 8 -8.13 -18.44 -10.35
N GLY A 9 -6.98 -18.78 -10.94
CA GLY A 9 -5.88 -17.84 -11.13
C GLY A 9 -5.19 -17.45 -9.83
N ASN A 10 -4.58 -16.26 -9.79
CA ASN A 10 -3.99 -15.71 -8.57
C ASN A 10 -4.97 -14.79 -7.81
N LEU A 11 -4.67 -14.49 -6.55
CA LEU A 11 -5.52 -13.69 -5.67
C LEU A 11 -5.85 -12.31 -6.26
N ARG A 12 -4.91 -11.66 -6.95
CA ARG A 12 -5.17 -10.35 -7.56
C ARG A 12 -6.23 -10.43 -8.66
N GLU A 13 -6.09 -11.40 -9.56
CA GLU A 13 -7.07 -11.67 -10.63
C GLU A 13 -8.43 -12.10 -10.06
N TYR A 14 -8.40 -12.95 -9.04
CA TYR A 14 -9.59 -13.42 -8.36
C TYR A 14 -10.35 -12.26 -7.71
N LEU A 15 -9.66 -11.37 -6.99
CA LEU A 15 -10.26 -10.16 -6.42
C LEU A 15 -10.81 -9.27 -7.53
N ALA A 16 -10.04 -8.95 -8.58
CA ALA A 16 -10.51 -8.11 -9.68
C ALA A 16 -11.80 -8.63 -10.33
N SER A 17 -11.94 -9.96 -10.45
CA SER A 17 -13.09 -10.60 -11.10
C SER A 17 -14.30 -10.75 -10.17
N ASN A 18 -14.09 -11.01 -8.88
CA ASN A 18 -15.15 -11.42 -7.96
C ASN A 18 -15.50 -10.39 -6.87
N PHE A 19 -14.73 -9.30 -6.74
CA PHE A 19 -14.83 -8.41 -5.58
C PHE A 19 -16.24 -7.88 -5.29
N LYS A 20 -17.03 -7.57 -6.32
CA LYS A 20 -18.42 -7.10 -6.17
C LYS A 20 -19.33 -8.09 -5.44
N ASN A 21 -19.01 -9.38 -5.52
CA ASN A 21 -19.79 -10.46 -4.91
C ASN A 21 -19.22 -10.92 -3.56
N LEU A 22 -17.98 -10.51 -3.21
CA LEU A 22 -17.32 -10.93 -1.98
C LEU A 22 -17.86 -10.16 -0.78
N GLN A 23 -18.55 -10.87 0.11
CA GLN A 23 -18.97 -10.37 1.41
C GLN A 23 -17.83 -10.51 2.44
N TRP A 24 -17.99 -9.86 3.60
CA TRP A 24 -16.94 -9.83 4.63
C TRP A 24 -16.58 -11.20 5.19
N ASP A 25 -17.52 -12.15 5.28
CA ASP A 25 -17.23 -13.53 5.63
C ASP A 25 -16.30 -14.21 4.62
N ASN A 26 -16.49 -13.97 3.31
CA ASN A 26 -15.58 -14.50 2.30
C ASN A 26 -14.20 -13.87 2.42
N LYS A 27 -14.12 -12.55 2.60
CA LYS A 27 -12.86 -11.79 2.75
C LYS A 27 -12.08 -12.24 3.98
N LEU A 28 -12.75 -12.40 5.12
CA LEU A 28 -12.14 -12.87 6.36
C LEU A 28 -11.68 -14.32 6.25
N ARG A 29 -12.46 -15.20 5.60
CA ARG A 29 -12.05 -16.59 5.33
C ARG A 29 -10.78 -16.64 4.47
N ILE A 30 -10.74 -15.91 3.36
CA ILE A 30 -9.56 -15.84 2.48
C ILE A 30 -8.34 -15.34 3.27
N ALA A 31 -8.50 -14.28 4.05
CA ALA A 31 -7.43 -13.76 4.89
C ALA A 31 -6.94 -14.80 5.91
N GLY A 32 -7.84 -15.46 6.63
CA GLY A 32 -7.51 -16.48 7.62
C GLY A 32 -6.78 -17.69 7.04
N GLU A 33 -7.19 -18.16 5.86
CA GLU A 33 -6.53 -19.28 5.17
C GLU A 33 -5.11 -18.90 4.70
N ILE A 34 -4.90 -17.68 4.20
CA ILE A 34 -3.56 -17.16 3.87
C ILE A 34 -2.68 -17.07 5.12
N VAL A 35 -3.20 -16.53 6.23
CA VAL A 35 -2.45 -16.43 7.49
C VAL A 35 -2.11 -17.81 8.05
N SER A 36 -3.01 -18.77 7.93
CA SER A 36 -2.78 -20.16 8.36
C SER A 36 -1.65 -20.82 7.55
N GLY A 37 -1.64 -20.62 6.22
CA GLY A 37 -0.55 -21.08 5.36
C GLY A 37 0.79 -20.42 5.71
N LEU A 38 0.80 -19.11 5.96
CA LEU A 38 2.03 -18.41 6.35
C LEU A 38 2.52 -18.84 7.74
N MET A 39 1.59 -19.06 8.68
CA MET A 39 1.90 -19.58 10.02
C MET A 39 2.58 -20.94 9.95
N PHE A 40 2.11 -21.83 9.07
CA PHE A 40 2.76 -23.12 8.83
C PHE A 40 4.22 -22.95 8.38
N LEU A 41 4.48 -22.09 7.39
CA LEU A 41 5.85 -21.79 6.93
C LEU A 41 6.71 -21.24 8.06
N HIS A 42 6.19 -20.29 8.82
CA HIS A 42 6.90 -19.67 9.93
C HIS A 42 7.19 -20.65 11.06
N ASN A 43 6.30 -21.59 11.36
CA ASN A 43 6.54 -22.66 12.35
C ASN A 43 7.65 -23.61 11.88
N GLU A 44 7.71 -23.91 10.58
CA GLU A 44 8.80 -24.68 9.94
C GLU A 44 10.09 -23.86 9.73
N ASN A 45 10.15 -22.63 10.25
CA ASN A 45 11.28 -21.70 10.10
C ASN A 45 11.65 -21.37 8.65
N ILE A 46 10.66 -21.37 7.77
CA ILE A 46 10.73 -20.95 6.38
C ILE A 46 10.25 -19.50 6.27
N ILE A 47 11.07 -18.64 5.68
CA ILE A 47 10.71 -17.25 5.34
C ILE A 47 10.43 -17.22 3.84
N HIS A 48 9.26 -16.72 3.42
CA HIS A 48 8.83 -16.71 2.03
C HIS A 48 9.61 -15.70 1.18
N ARG A 49 9.84 -14.50 1.70
CA ARG A 49 10.65 -13.40 1.12
C ARG A 49 10.12 -12.76 -0.17
N ASP A 50 9.12 -13.33 -0.81
CA ASP A 50 8.41 -12.75 -1.98
C ASP A 50 6.90 -12.99 -1.92
N LEU A 51 6.31 -12.77 -0.74
CA LEU A 51 4.88 -12.95 -0.54
C LEU A 51 4.13 -11.77 -1.16
N HIS A 52 3.24 -12.03 -2.11
CA HIS A 52 2.38 -11.02 -2.71
C HIS A 52 1.14 -11.67 -3.34
N SER A 53 0.11 -10.91 -3.70
CA SER A 53 -1.15 -11.47 -4.22
C SER A 53 -1.00 -12.29 -5.51
N LYS A 54 -0.01 -12.01 -6.35
CA LYS A 54 0.28 -12.89 -7.52
C LYS A 54 0.89 -14.25 -7.15
N ASN A 55 1.45 -14.40 -5.95
CA ASN A 55 2.03 -15.63 -5.41
C ASN A 55 1.07 -16.34 -4.44
N ILE A 56 -0.21 -15.95 -4.48
CA ILE A 56 -1.30 -16.67 -3.81
C ILE A 56 -2.22 -17.14 -4.92
N LEU A 57 -2.28 -18.45 -5.14
CA LEU A 57 -3.16 -19.07 -6.13
C LEU A 57 -4.49 -19.44 -5.50
N ILE A 58 -5.58 -19.31 -6.26
CA ILE A 58 -6.92 -19.70 -5.81
C ILE A 58 -7.31 -21.01 -6.51
N HIS A 59 -7.63 -22.02 -5.72
CA HIS A 59 -8.13 -23.30 -6.19
C HIS A 59 -9.42 -23.65 -5.46
N ASN A 60 -10.55 -23.71 -6.18
CA ASN A 60 -11.88 -23.91 -5.59
C ASN A 60 -12.16 -22.92 -4.43
N ASP A 61 -11.94 -21.63 -4.68
CA ASP A 61 -12.10 -20.54 -3.71
C ASP A 61 -11.23 -20.64 -2.43
N GLN A 62 -10.22 -21.50 -2.44
CA GLN A 62 -9.21 -21.61 -1.37
C GLN A 62 -7.87 -21.02 -1.82
N PRO A 63 -7.26 -20.10 -1.05
CA PRO A 63 -5.95 -19.57 -1.34
C PRO A 63 -4.84 -20.56 -0.97
N LYS A 64 -3.80 -20.59 -1.81
CA LYS A 64 -2.60 -21.42 -1.65
C LYS A 64 -1.37 -20.57 -1.92
N ILE A 65 -0.45 -20.50 -0.95
CA ILE A 65 0.82 -19.79 -1.09
C ILE A 65 1.73 -20.59 -2.04
N THR A 66 2.36 -19.92 -3.01
CA THR A 66 3.24 -20.51 -4.01
C THR A 66 4.50 -19.68 -4.23
N ASP A 67 5.36 -20.14 -5.13
CA ASP A 67 6.60 -19.50 -5.56
C ASP A 67 7.65 -19.38 -4.44
N PHE A 68 8.08 -20.55 -3.96
CA PHE A 68 9.13 -20.68 -2.96
C PHE A 68 10.55 -20.48 -3.54
N GLY A 69 10.70 -19.95 -4.77
CA GLY A 69 11.99 -19.79 -5.43
C GLY A 69 12.97 -18.87 -4.70
N LEU A 70 12.44 -17.96 -3.86
CA LEU A 70 13.22 -17.05 -3.01
C LEU A 70 13.16 -17.40 -1.52
N SER A 71 12.39 -18.43 -1.17
CA SER A 71 12.22 -18.88 0.21
C SER A 71 13.52 -19.35 0.81
N LYS A 72 13.67 -19.16 2.11
CA LYS A 72 14.90 -19.53 2.82
C LYS A 72 14.59 -20.10 4.19
N GLN A 73 15.24 -21.21 4.53
CA GLN A 73 15.25 -21.73 5.90
C GLN A 73 16.20 -20.88 6.75
N MET A 74 15.79 -20.52 7.97
CA MET A 74 16.57 -19.62 8.83
C MET A 74 18.02 -20.08 9.10
N ASN A 75 18.28 -21.39 9.00
CA ASN A 75 19.53 -22.04 9.35
C ASN A 75 20.52 -22.13 8.17
N GLU A 76 20.11 -21.73 6.96
CA GLU A 76 20.97 -21.80 5.77
C GLU A 76 22.02 -20.67 5.74
N THR A 77 23.29 -21.07 5.72
CA THR A 77 24.49 -20.20 5.68
C THR A 77 24.81 -19.61 4.30
N SER A 78 23.97 -19.85 3.29
CA SER A 78 24.13 -19.27 1.96
C SER A 78 24.11 -17.74 2.01
N LYS A 79 25.13 -17.08 1.43
CA LYS A 79 25.20 -15.62 1.29
C LYS A 79 23.88 -15.15 0.67
N SER A 80 23.08 -14.37 1.39
CA SER A 80 21.85 -13.82 0.84
C SER A 80 22.19 -13.01 -0.39
N SER A 81 21.55 -13.27 -1.53
CA SER A 81 21.49 -12.28 -2.59
C SER A 81 20.84 -11.03 -2.00
N HIS A 82 21.62 -9.96 -1.84
CA HIS A 82 21.21 -8.67 -1.26
C HIS A 82 20.44 -7.80 -2.26
N SER A 83 20.08 -8.34 -3.42
CA SER A 83 19.23 -7.64 -4.38
C SER A 83 17.83 -7.52 -3.79
N ALA A 84 17.22 -6.34 -3.96
CA ALA A 84 15.80 -6.10 -3.70
C ALA A 84 14.95 -6.90 -4.69
N VAL A 85 14.94 -8.23 -4.53
CA VAL A 85 14.08 -9.13 -5.29
C VAL A 85 12.73 -9.20 -4.60
N GLY A 86 11.68 -8.97 -5.39
CA GLY A 86 10.28 -9.14 -5.04
C GLY A 86 9.38 -8.03 -5.59
N MET A 87 8.06 -8.20 -5.48
CA MET A 87 7.10 -7.20 -5.93
C MET A 87 7.09 -5.99 -4.99
N ILE A 88 7.73 -4.89 -5.42
CA ILE A 88 8.02 -3.67 -4.65
C ILE A 88 6.99 -3.28 -3.57
N PRO A 89 5.68 -3.16 -3.85
CA PRO A 89 4.69 -2.71 -2.85
C PRO A 89 4.53 -3.65 -1.65
N TYR A 90 4.95 -4.91 -1.76
CA TYR A 90 4.90 -5.92 -0.71
C TYR A 90 6.24 -6.04 0.03
N VAL A 91 7.31 -5.45 -0.51
CA VAL A 91 8.63 -5.60 0.06
C VAL A 91 8.73 -4.72 1.31
N ASP A 92 9.16 -5.34 2.41
CA ASP A 92 9.48 -4.66 3.66
C ASP A 92 10.43 -3.47 3.40
N PRO A 93 10.07 -2.24 3.81
CA PRO A 93 10.80 -1.03 3.43
C PRO A 93 12.25 -1.06 3.89
N LYS A 94 12.53 -1.72 5.03
CA LYS A 94 13.90 -1.89 5.54
C LYS A 94 14.77 -2.75 4.63
N CYS A 95 14.19 -3.61 3.79
CA CYS A 95 14.94 -4.35 2.76
C CYS A 95 15.46 -3.48 1.61
N LEU A 96 14.89 -2.29 1.47
CA LEU A 96 15.09 -1.41 0.32
C LEU A 96 16.01 -0.23 0.69
N MET A 97 16.17 0.02 1.99
CA MET A 97 16.95 1.10 2.59
C MET A 97 18.44 0.74 2.78
N ARG A 98 19.09 0.25 1.73
CA ARG A 98 20.48 -0.25 1.81
C ARG A 98 21.49 0.83 2.21
N GLU A 99 21.24 2.08 1.81
CA GLU A 99 22.14 3.23 2.10
C GLU A 99 22.00 3.77 3.53
N GLN A 100 20.89 3.50 4.23
CA GLN A 100 20.57 4.13 5.52
C GLN A 100 20.90 3.24 6.73
N TYR A 101 20.89 1.92 6.57
CA TYR A 101 21.12 0.94 7.64
C TYR A 101 22.36 0.04 7.43
N GLY A 102 23.14 0.30 6.38
CA GLY A 102 24.27 -0.54 5.98
C GLY A 102 23.85 -1.95 5.53
N GLU A 103 24.82 -2.83 5.26
CA GLU A 103 24.60 -4.22 4.81
C GLU A 103 23.94 -5.15 5.86
N HIS A 104 23.26 -4.61 6.89
CA HIS A 104 22.92 -5.35 8.11
C HIS A 104 21.45 -5.70 8.30
N TYR A 105 20.51 -5.17 7.50
CA TYR A 105 19.10 -5.60 7.62
C TYR A 105 18.90 -6.98 6.97
N LYS A 106 18.78 -8.01 7.81
CA LYS A 106 18.50 -9.39 7.39
C LYS A 106 16.99 -9.61 7.39
N ARG A 107 16.40 -9.93 6.23
CA ARG A 107 15.01 -10.39 6.12
C ARG A 107 14.74 -11.52 7.12
N ASP A 108 13.66 -11.39 7.86
CA ASP A 108 13.16 -12.39 8.80
C ASP A 108 11.65 -12.62 8.59
N LYS A 109 11.02 -13.40 9.47
CA LYS A 109 9.58 -13.68 9.42
C LYS A 109 8.73 -12.40 9.39
N ARG A 110 9.19 -11.29 10.00
CA ARG A 110 8.46 -10.01 10.06
C ARG A 110 8.44 -9.30 8.72
N SER A 111 9.38 -9.59 7.82
CA SER A 111 9.31 -9.09 6.44
C SER A 111 8.16 -9.73 5.66
N ASP A 112 7.85 -11.01 5.91
CA ASP A 112 6.64 -11.64 5.35
C ASP A 112 5.37 -11.06 6.00
N ILE A 113 5.41 -10.68 7.29
CA ILE A 113 4.27 -10.03 7.95
C ILE A 113 3.94 -8.67 7.32
N TYR A 114 4.96 -7.89 6.95
CA TYR A 114 4.74 -6.65 6.19
C TYR A 114 4.00 -6.94 4.89
N SER A 115 4.49 -7.91 4.12
CA SER A 115 3.89 -8.36 2.87
C SER A 115 2.43 -8.80 3.07
N LEU A 116 2.16 -9.53 4.14
CA LEU A 116 0.82 -9.95 4.54
C LEU A 116 -0.09 -8.76 4.82
N GLY A 117 0.39 -7.73 5.52
CA GLY A 117 -0.38 -6.49 5.76
C GLY A 117 -0.88 -5.85 4.45
N VAL A 118 -0.04 -5.82 3.42
CA VAL A 118 -0.41 -5.33 2.08
C VAL A 118 -1.48 -6.20 1.43
N ILE A 119 -1.36 -7.52 1.56
CA ILE A 119 -2.36 -8.47 1.04
C ILE A 119 -3.70 -8.30 1.75
N LEU A 120 -3.70 -8.13 3.07
CA LEU A 120 -4.93 -7.89 3.85
C LEU A 120 -5.61 -6.58 3.38
N TRP A 121 -4.83 -5.53 3.11
CA TRP A 121 -5.37 -4.30 2.54
C TRP A 121 -5.92 -4.50 1.10
N GLU A 122 -5.25 -5.28 0.26
CA GLU A 122 -5.73 -5.59 -1.10
C GLU A 122 -7.03 -6.43 -1.06
N ILE A 123 -7.17 -7.34 -0.09
CA ILE A 123 -8.42 -8.08 0.15
C ILE A 123 -9.56 -7.15 0.56
N SER A 124 -9.30 -6.17 1.44
CA SER A 124 -10.34 -5.24 1.87
C SER A 124 -10.78 -4.30 0.75
N SER A 125 -9.83 -3.79 -0.04
CA SER A 125 -10.05 -2.77 -1.07
C SER A 125 -10.43 -3.33 -2.44
N GLY A 126 -10.03 -4.56 -2.75
CA GLY A 126 -10.21 -5.18 -4.06
C GLY A 126 -9.32 -4.57 -5.15
N ARG A 127 -8.37 -3.72 -4.77
CA ARG A 127 -7.52 -2.95 -5.68
C ARG A 127 -6.05 -3.28 -5.40
N PRO A 128 -5.21 -3.34 -6.44
CA PRO A 128 -3.78 -3.55 -6.23
C PRO A 128 -3.20 -2.41 -5.39
N PRO A 129 -2.22 -2.69 -4.52
CA PRO A 129 -1.55 -1.66 -3.74
C PRO A 129 -0.89 -0.65 -4.67
N TYR A 130 -0.92 0.62 -4.26
CA TYR A 130 -0.32 1.69 -5.04
C TYR A 130 1.19 1.44 -5.17
N LEU A 131 1.70 1.47 -6.40
CA LEU A 131 3.07 1.02 -6.71
C LEU A 131 4.17 1.87 -6.03
N TYR A 132 3.82 3.05 -5.53
CA TYR A 132 4.76 4.16 -5.39
C TYR A 132 5.41 4.35 -4.02
N MET A 133 4.93 3.77 -2.91
CA MET A 133 5.49 4.12 -1.58
C MET A 133 5.75 2.91 -0.70
N MET A 134 7.03 2.74 -0.34
CA MET A 134 7.48 1.76 0.64
C MET A 134 7.34 2.30 2.06
N MET A 135 7.48 3.62 2.29
CA MET A 135 7.62 4.17 3.65
C MET A 135 6.42 4.96 4.19
N ASP A 136 5.47 5.30 3.34
CA ASP A 136 4.28 6.03 3.76
C ASP A 136 3.06 5.56 2.98
N ARG A 137 2.09 4.99 3.70
CA ARG A 137 0.86 4.43 3.15
C ARG A 137 -0.34 5.36 3.31
N GLU A 138 -0.08 6.66 3.38
CA GLU A 138 -1.10 7.74 3.40
C GLU A 138 -2.13 7.66 2.26
N ASN A 139 -1.77 7.01 1.13
CA ASN A 139 -2.67 6.81 -0.01
C ASN A 139 -3.56 5.57 0.11
N GLU A 140 -3.19 4.58 0.93
CA GLU A 140 -3.98 3.40 1.26
C GLU A 140 -5.04 3.69 2.33
N LYS A 141 -5.90 4.68 2.04
CA LYS A 141 -7.04 5.00 2.91
C LYS A 141 -7.94 3.78 3.08
N PRO A 142 -8.46 3.53 4.29
CA PRO A 142 -9.45 2.48 4.50
C PRO A 142 -10.63 2.66 3.54
N VAL A 143 -11.10 1.56 2.95
CA VAL A 143 -12.28 1.57 2.09
C VAL A 143 -13.53 1.51 2.95
N ASP A 144 -14.56 2.27 2.57
CA ASP A 144 -15.85 2.30 3.27
C ASP A 144 -16.41 0.89 3.47
N GLY A 145 -16.93 0.65 4.69
CA GLY A 145 -17.44 -0.66 5.10
C GLY A 145 -16.37 -1.65 5.56
N THR A 146 -15.09 -1.27 5.65
CA THR A 146 -14.05 -2.11 6.25
C THR A 146 -14.17 -2.15 7.77
N PRO A 147 -14.22 -3.34 8.43
CA PRO A 147 -14.28 -3.45 9.88
C PRO A 147 -13.10 -2.72 10.56
N PRO A 148 -13.35 -1.87 11.58
CA PRO A 148 -12.28 -1.09 12.23
C PRO A 148 -11.13 -1.93 12.77
N GLN A 149 -11.44 -3.08 13.36
CA GLN A 149 -10.46 -4.03 13.87
C GLN A 149 -9.62 -4.67 12.74
N TYR A 150 -10.19 -4.85 11.55
CA TYR A 150 -9.45 -5.32 10.37
C TYR A 150 -8.51 -4.22 9.83
N ILE A 151 -8.96 -2.95 9.88
CA ILE A 151 -8.13 -1.78 9.55
C ILE A 151 -6.91 -1.72 10.44
N GLU A 152 -7.12 -1.82 11.74
CA GLU A 152 -6.05 -1.81 12.72
C GLU A 152 -5.08 -2.98 12.52
N LEU A 153 -5.61 -4.18 12.23
CA LEU A 153 -4.80 -5.36 12.00
C LEU A 153 -3.83 -5.21 10.83
N TYR A 154 -4.31 -4.83 9.64
CA TYR A 154 -3.39 -4.70 8.49
C TYR A 154 -2.41 -3.53 8.69
N LYS A 155 -2.82 -2.49 9.44
CA LYS A 155 -1.93 -1.38 9.79
C LYS A 155 -0.80 -1.78 10.71
N GLN A 156 -1.07 -2.62 11.71
CA GLN A 156 -0.04 -3.19 12.57
C GLN A 156 0.89 -4.14 11.81
N CYS A 157 0.35 -4.91 10.85
CA CYS A 157 1.16 -5.83 10.05
C CYS A 157 2.20 -5.10 9.18
N TRP A 158 1.87 -3.95 8.62
CA TRP A 158 2.78 -3.19 7.75
C TRP A 158 3.54 -2.06 8.48
N ASP A 159 3.65 -2.11 9.80
CA ASP A 159 4.36 -1.10 10.59
C ASP A 159 5.81 -0.93 10.07
N ASN A 160 6.30 0.32 10.09
CA ASN A 160 7.64 0.64 9.61
C ASN A 160 8.73 -0.06 10.45
N GLU A 161 8.47 -0.29 11.74
CA GLU A 161 9.36 -0.99 12.65
C GLU A 161 8.99 -2.49 12.74
N PRO A 162 9.83 -3.42 12.24
CA PRO A 162 9.50 -4.85 12.21
C PRO A 162 9.16 -5.45 13.57
N ILE A 163 9.74 -4.92 14.66
CA ILE A 163 9.50 -5.39 16.02
C ILE A 163 8.06 -5.14 16.50
N ASN A 164 7.38 -4.15 15.94
CA ASN A 164 6.00 -3.81 16.29
C ASN A 164 4.98 -4.70 15.58
N ARG A 165 5.41 -5.43 14.54
CA ARG A 165 4.52 -6.28 13.74
C ARG A 165 4.14 -7.54 14.54
N PRO A 166 2.86 -7.93 14.55
CA PRO A 166 2.41 -9.13 15.26
C PRO A 166 2.92 -10.41 14.59
N ASP A 167 2.99 -11.50 15.36
CA ASP A 167 3.22 -12.83 14.79
C ASP A 167 1.94 -13.41 14.14
N THR A 168 2.11 -14.44 13.31
CA THR A 168 1.00 -15.07 12.58
C THR A 168 -0.08 -15.65 13.49
N LYS A 169 0.29 -16.12 14.69
CA LYS A 169 -0.67 -16.68 15.67
C LYS A 169 -1.59 -15.58 16.20
N SER A 170 -1.02 -14.43 16.54
CA SER A 170 -1.74 -13.26 17.01
C SER A 170 -2.69 -12.71 15.94
N ILE A 171 -2.21 -12.63 14.68
CA ILE A 171 -3.02 -12.21 13.53
C ILE A 171 -4.21 -13.16 13.32
N LEU A 172 -3.97 -14.47 13.34
CA LEU A 172 -5.02 -15.48 13.14
C LEU A 172 -6.09 -15.42 14.23
N ASN A 173 -5.70 -15.21 15.49
CA ASN A 173 -6.66 -15.04 16.59
C ASN A 173 -7.57 -13.82 16.39
N ILE A 174 -7.02 -12.69 15.93
CA ILE A 174 -7.80 -11.48 15.64
C ILE A 174 -8.79 -11.75 14.49
N LEU A 175 -8.35 -12.43 13.43
CA LEU A 175 -9.22 -12.80 12.31
C LEU A 175 -10.34 -13.75 12.74
N ASN A 176 -10.04 -14.76 13.57
CA ASN A 176 -11.06 -15.68 14.08
C ASN A 176 -12.11 -14.96 14.94
N HIS A 177 -11.70 -14.00 15.76
CA HIS A 177 -12.64 -13.16 16.52
C HIS A 177 -13.55 -12.33 15.59
N LEU A 178 -13.01 -11.78 14.51
CA LEU A 178 -13.80 -11.07 13.49
C LEU A 178 -14.81 -11.97 12.79
N ILE A 179 -14.41 -13.20 12.45
CA ILE A 179 -15.28 -14.21 11.83
C ILE A 179 -16.46 -14.57 12.75
N SER A 180 -16.19 -14.79 14.04
CA SER A 180 -17.22 -15.09 15.04
C SER A 180 -18.22 -13.93 15.20
N ASN A 181 -17.73 -12.68 15.18
CA ASN A 181 -18.59 -11.50 15.28
C ASN A 181 -19.48 -11.32 14.05
N GLU A 182 -18.94 -11.47 12.84
CA GLU A 182 -19.71 -11.43 11.60
C GLU A 182 -20.82 -12.49 11.57
N THR A 183 -20.50 -13.71 12.02
CA THR A 183 -21.47 -14.81 12.12
C THR A 183 -22.62 -14.46 13.08
N SER A 184 -22.29 -13.86 14.23
CA SER A 184 -23.27 -13.43 15.23
C SER A 184 -24.20 -12.33 14.72
N ILE A 185 -23.65 -11.34 13.99
CA ILE A 185 -24.42 -10.24 13.39
C ILE A 185 -25.42 -10.77 12.35
N LYS A 186 -25.00 -11.72 11.50
CA LYS A 186 -25.90 -12.33 10.50
C LYS A 186 -27.04 -13.10 11.17
N ASN A 187 -26.76 -13.84 12.24
CA ASN A 187 -27.78 -14.56 12.99
C ASN A 187 -28.81 -13.60 13.59
N ASN A 188 -28.37 -12.51 14.23
CA ASN A 188 -29.27 -11.52 14.82
C ASN A 188 -30.16 -10.82 13.77
N LYS A 189 -29.61 -10.45 12.60
CA LYS A 189 -30.41 -9.89 11.50
C LYS A 189 -31.44 -10.87 10.98
N ASN A 190 -31.11 -12.17 10.92
CA ASN A 190 -32.07 -13.20 10.52
C ASN A 190 -33.20 -13.34 11.55
N TYR A 191 -32.89 -13.25 12.85
CA TYR A 191 -33.91 -13.20 13.90
C TYR A 191 -34.80 -11.95 13.77
N GLU A 192 -34.24 -10.74 13.67
CA GLU A 192 -35.03 -9.51 13.52
C GLU A 192 -35.92 -9.52 12.27
N ASN A 193 -35.41 -10.00 11.13
CA ASN A 193 -36.20 -10.14 9.91
C ASN A 193 -37.33 -11.17 10.07
N SER A 194 -37.09 -12.26 10.80
CA SER A 194 -38.15 -13.22 11.13
C SER A 194 -39.22 -12.62 12.04
N TYR A 195 -38.84 -11.81 13.03
CA TYR A 195 -39.78 -11.10 13.91
C TYR A 195 -40.61 -10.04 13.18
N LEU A 196 -39.99 -9.28 12.25
CA LEU A 196 -40.69 -8.26 11.45
C LEU A 196 -41.63 -8.89 10.41
N GLN A 197 -41.32 -10.08 9.89
CA GLN A 197 -42.24 -10.86 9.05
C GLN A 197 -43.44 -11.40 9.85
N ILE A 198 -43.25 -11.76 11.13
CA ILE A 198 -44.36 -12.19 12.00
C ILE A 198 -45.30 -11.01 12.32
N GLN A 199 -44.79 -9.79 12.48
CA GLN A 199 -45.60 -8.61 12.79
C GLN A 199 -46.34 -7.98 11.59
N SER A 200 -45.97 -8.32 10.36
CA SER A 200 -46.63 -7.84 9.14
C SER A 200 -47.73 -8.77 8.61
N GLY A 201 -48.00 -9.88 9.32
CA GLY A 201 -49.00 -10.89 8.95
C GLY A 201 -50.41 -10.72 9.54
N GLU A 202 -50.68 -9.74 10.41
CA GLU A 202 -52.01 -9.58 11.03
C GLU A 202 -52.61 -8.19 10.76
N GLY A 203 -53.60 -8.13 9.86
CA GLY A 203 -54.49 -6.98 9.70
C GLY A 203 -55.54 -6.89 10.83
N PRO A 204 -56.07 -5.70 11.15
CA PRO A 204 -56.74 -5.46 12.41
C PRO A 204 -58.22 -5.83 12.38
N SER A 205 -58.63 -6.80 13.21
CA SER A 205 -60.02 -6.95 13.66
C SER A 205 -60.26 -6.20 14.97
N LYS A 206 -61.27 -5.34 14.94
CA LYS A 206 -61.70 -4.39 15.99
C LYS A 206 -62.29 -5.07 17.24
N GLN A 207 -62.32 -4.27 18.32
CA GLN A 207 -63.16 -4.36 19.55
C GLN A 207 -62.66 -5.33 20.63
N ASN A 208 -62.61 -5.02 21.94
CA ASN A 208 -63.29 -4.00 22.74
C ASN A 208 -62.48 -3.61 24.00
N SER A 209 -62.70 -2.37 24.43
CA SER A 209 -62.29 -1.77 25.69
C SER A 209 -62.79 -2.51 26.95
N ARG A 210 -61.97 -2.58 28.01
CA ARG A 210 -62.25 -1.97 29.32
C ARG A 210 -61.07 -2.14 30.30
N ARG A 211 -60.82 -1.05 31.02
CA ARG A 211 -59.78 -0.86 32.03
C ARG A 211 -60.37 -1.13 33.42
N LEU A 212 -59.52 -1.63 34.31
CA LEU A 212 -59.43 -1.41 35.78
C LEU A 212 -59.61 -2.62 36.72
N ASN A 213 -58.58 -2.70 37.58
CA ASN A 213 -58.55 -3.03 39.00
C ASN A 213 -58.27 -4.48 39.47
N SER A 214 -57.03 -4.60 39.96
CA SER A 214 -56.63 -5.08 41.29
C SER A 214 -57.32 -6.31 41.88
N LYS A 215 -56.51 -7.33 42.19
CA LYS A 215 -56.37 -7.88 43.55
C LYS A 215 -55.16 -8.80 43.66
N SER A 216 -54.36 -8.50 44.67
CA SER A 216 -53.25 -9.28 45.19
C SER A 216 -53.77 -10.47 45.99
N VAL A 217 -53.16 -11.65 45.83
CA VAL A 217 -53.09 -12.69 46.88
C VAL A 217 -51.69 -13.32 46.85
N ARG A 218 -50.88 -12.83 47.80
CA ARG A 218 -49.80 -13.49 48.58
C ARG A 218 -49.92 -15.03 48.64
N ASN A 219 -48.87 -15.85 48.69
CA ASN A 219 -47.73 -15.84 49.60
C ASN A 219 -46.93 -17.15 49.35
N LYS A 220 -45.59 -17.12 49.34
CA LYS A 220 -44.74 -17.81 50.34
C LYS A 220 -43.27 -17.86 49.90
N ILE A 221 -42.44 -17.45 50.85
CA ILE A 221 -41.00 -17.61 50.92
C ILE A 221 -40.73 -19.08 51.27
N ASP A 222 -39.81 -19.72 50.55
CA ASP A 222 -38.92 -20.75 51.07
C ASP A 222 -37.61 -20.68 50.24
N GLN A 223 -36.49 -20.44 50.91
CA GLN A 223 -35.14 -20.85 50.46
C GLN A 223 -34.97 -22.30 50.94
N PRO A 224 -34.16 -23.18 50.30
CA PRO A 224 -32.73 -22.94 50.06
C PRO A 224 -32.12 -23.65 48.83
N GLU A 225 -30.79 -23.58 48.77
CA GLU A 225 -29.84 -24.51 48.13
C GLU A 225 -29.17 -24.10 46.81
N THR A 226 -27.86 -23.86 46.99
CA THR A 226 -26.78 -23.89 46.02
C THR A 226 -26.74 -25.22 45.26
N VAL A 227 -26.84 -25.19 43.93
CA VAL A 227 -26.40 -26.30 43.07
C VAL A 227 -25.67 -25.74 41.85
N SER A 228 -24.41 -26.17 41.77
CA SER A 228 -23.47 -26.10 40.65
C SER A 228 -24.02 -26.76 39.37
N ARG A 229 -23.55 -26.29 38.21
CA ARG A 229 -23.48 -26.88 36.85
C ARG A 229 -23.92 -25.83 35.82
N ASN A 230 -23.36 -25.69 34.62
CA ASN A 230 -22.20 -26.26 33.94
C ASN A 230 -22.07 -25.34 32.72
N ASP A 231 -21.01 -24.55 32.62
CA ASP A 231 -20.65 -23.93 31.35
C ASP A 231 -20.00 -25.03 30.50
N GLU A 232 -20.77 -25.61 29.57
CA GLU A 232 -20.22 -26.42 28.49
C GLU A 232 -19.48 -25.48 27.52
N LEU A 233 -18.21 -25.24 27.83
CA LEU A 233 -17.18 -24.92 26.86
C LEU A 233 -17.15 -26.05 25.83
N ILE A 234 -17.67 -25.79 24.63
CA ILE A 234 -17.42 -26.62 23.46
C ILE A 234 -15.93 -26.47 23.14
N ILE A 235 -15.15 -27.43 23.61
CA ILE A 235 -13.81 -27.72 23.15
C ILE A 235 -13.98 -28.24 21.72
N ILE A 236 -13.63 -27.42 20.72
CA ILE A 236 -13.41 -27.95 19.36
C ILE A 236 -12.07 -28.68 19.41
N GLU A 237 -12.15 -29.99 19.56
CA GLU A 237 -11.03 -30.90 19.40
C GLU A 237 -10.47 -30.82 17.97
N ASN A 238 -9.15 -30.67 17.89
CA ASN A 238 -8.25 -31.28 16.91
C ASN A 238 -8.64 -31.19 15.42
N PHE A 239 -8.15 -30.16 14.74
CA PHE A 239 -7.80 -30.29 13.32
C PHE A 239 -6.55 -31.17 13.21
N GLU A 240 -6.73 -32.43 12.81
CA GLU A 240 -5.64 -33.32 12.41
C GLU A 240 -4.86 -32.71 11.24
N ILE A 241 -3.56 -32.51 11.44
CA ILE A 241 -2.60 -32.22 10.36
C ILE A 241 -2.23 -33.56 9.72
N PRO A 242 -2.44 -33.79 8.41
CA PRO A 242 -1.98 -35.01 7.77
C PRO A 242 -0.45 -35.03 7.77
N ASN A 243 0.09 -35.98 8.56
CA ASN A 243 1.49 -36.35 8.57
C ASN A 243 1.77 -37.12 7.27
N ASN A 244 2.68 -36.65 6.42
CA ASN A 244 3.14 -37.46 5.29
C ASN A 244 4.66 -37.34 5.10
N GLN A 245 5.37 -38.23 5.80
CA GLN A 245 6.72 -38.66 5.46
C GLN A 245 6.62 -39.78 4.40
N ASN A 246 7.57 -39.78 3.45
CA ASN A 246 7.67 -40.60 2.23
C ASN A 246 6.81 -40.03 1.07
N ILE A 247 7.39 -39.50 0.00
CA ILE A 247 8.11 -40.28 -1.02
C ILE A 247 9.28 -39.45 -1.59
N LYS A 248 10.51 -39.90 -1.31
CA LYS A 248 11.63 -39.86 -2.26
C LYS A 248 11.69 -41.25 -2.92
N GLU A 249 12.11 -41.29 -4.18
CA GLU A 249 12.14 -42.44 -5.11
C GLU A 249 10.77 -42.71 -5.76
N GLN A 250 10.56 -42.47 -7.06
CA GLN A 250 11.19 -43.22 -8.14
C GLN A 250 11.46 -42.38 -9.40
N ILE A 251 12.55 -42.75 -10.04
CA ILE A 251 13.15 -42.21 -11.25
C ILE A 251 12.54 -42.95 -12.45
N ASN A 252 12.57 -42.27 -13.61
CA ASN A 252 12.70 -42.82 -14.97
C ASN A 252 11.41 -42.96 -15.79
N PHE A 253 11.22 -42.06 -16.77
CA PHE A 253 10.96 -42.42 -18.18
C PHE A 253 11.36 -41.24 -19.09
N ARG A 254 12.42 -41.44 -19.90
CA ARG A 254 12.51 -40.91 -21.29
C ARG A 254 11.39 -41.61 -22.08
N ASP A 255 10.66 -41.03 -23.03
CA ASP A 255 11.04 -40.36 -24.28
C ASP A 255 9.72 -39.97 -25.03
N PRO A 256 9.71 -39.61 -26.32
CA PRO A 256 9.61 -38.28 -26.91
C PRO A 256 8.19 -37.95 -27.41
N ARG A 257 7.92 -36.66 -27.63
CA ARG A 257 7.16 -36.09 -28.78
C ARG A 257 6.86 -34.62 -28.51
N ILE A 258 7.85 -33.79 -28.81
CA ILE A 258 7.66 -32.36 -29.14
C ILE A 258 7.69 -32.28 -30.67
N PRO A 259 6.76 -31.56 -31.30
CA PRO A 259 7.07 -30.80 -32.51
C PRO A 259 7.21 -29.30 -32.20
N PRO A 260 8.02 -28.57 -32.99
CA PRO A 260 8.71 -27.35 -32.56
C PRO A 260 7.91 -26.06 -32.80
N ALA A 261 8.44 -24.99 -32.19
CA ALA A 261 8.07 -23.60 -32.38
C ALA A 261 8.00 -23.17 -33.85
N ILE A 262 7.01 -22.33 -34.16
CA ILE A 262 6.99 -21.50 -35.37
C ILE A 262 7.45 -20.10 -34.98
N ASN A 263 8.65 -19.75 -35.42
CA ASN A 263 9.10 -18.36 -35.57
C ASN A 263 8.35 -17.72 -36.74
N VAL A 264 7.79 -16.53 -36.53
CA VAL A 264 7.58 -15.57 -37.63
C VAL A 264 8.21 -14.24 -37.21
N THR A 265 9.33 -13.95 -37.85
CA THR A 265 9.89 -12.61 -38.00
C THR A 265 9.37 -12.05 -39.32
N THR A 266 8.88 -10.81 -39.34
CA THR A 266 9.05 -9.87 -40.47
C THR A 266 8.79 -8.44 -39.99
N SER A 267 9.82 -7.61 -40.10
CA SER A 267 9.82 -6.15 -40.35
C SER A 267 8.78 -5.75 -41.42
N ALA A 268 8.21 -4.54 -41.53
CA ALA A 268 8.75 -3.18 -41.43
C ALA A 268 7.56 -2.15 -41.42
N PRO A 269 7.78 -0.82 -41.44
CA PRO A 269 6.98 0.18 -40.70
C PRO A 269 5.85 0.85 -41.50
N VAL A 270 4.89 1.44 -40.78
CA VAL A 270 3.89 2.37 -41.35
C VAL A 270 3.99 3.73 -40.65
N TYR A 271 4.16 4.77 -41.47
CA TYR A 271 4.21 6.20 -41.18
C TYR A 271 2.97 6.71 -40.42
N LEU A 272 3.18 7.65 -39.49
CA LEU A 272 2.15 8.54 -38.93
C LEU A 272 2.42 9.99 -39.41
N PRO A 273 1.41 10.77 -39.81
CA PRO A 273 1.60 12.15 -40.26
C PRO A 273 1.52 13.17 -39.11
N GLU A 274 2.49 14.08 -39.16
CA GLU A 274 2.52 15.52 -38.81
C GLU A 274 1.54 16.08 -37.75
N ALA A 275 2.14 16.61 -36.67
CA ALA A 275 1.50 17.42 -35.65
C ALA A 275 1.18 18.83 -36.17
N GLN A 276 -0.07 19.27 -36.00
CA GLN A 276 -0.47 20.67 -36.16
C GLN A 276 -0.49 21.39 -34.80
N ASN A 277 0.10 22.58 -34.83
CA ASN A 277 0.15 23.65 -33.84
C ASN A 277 -1.01 23.73 -32.85
N PHE A 278 -0.67 23.78 -31.55
CA PHE A 278 -1.45 24.51 -30.55
C PHE A 278 -0.51 25.39 -29.72
N SER A 279 -0.42 26.66 -30.10
CA SER A 279 0.15 27.73 -29.30
C SER A 279 -0.85 28.14 -28.22
N GLY A 280 -0.61 27.73 -26.97
CA GLY A 280 -1.32 28.21 -25.79
C GLY A 280 -0.33 28.93 -24.87
N SER A 281 -0.36 30.27 -24.92
CA SER A 281 0.48 31.18 -24.16
C SER A 281 0.28 31.06 -22.64
N ILE A 282 1.36 30.82 -21.89
CA ILE A 282 1.44 31.15 -20.47
C ILE A 282 1.77 32.64 -20.37
N SER A 283 0.83 33.49 -19.96
CA SER A 283 1.05 34.66 -19.08
C SER A 283 -0.08 35.69 -19.16
N SER A 284 -0.59 36.08 -17.99
CA SER A 284 -0.94 37.47 -17.70
C SER A 284 -0.53 37.90 -16.29
N ASP A 285 -0.39 36.97 -15.34
CA ASP A 285 -0.29 37.36 -13.92
C ASP A 285 1.15 37.53 -13.39
N PHE A 286 2.19 37.33 -14.21
CA PHE A 286 3.56 37.19 -13.70
C PHE A 286 4.61 38.18 -14.24
N ASN A 287 4.23 39.10 -15.14
CA ASN A 287 5.15 40.13 -15.63
C ASN A 287 5.48 41.24 -14.61
N GLU A 288 4.90 41.21 -13.42
CA GLU A 288 5.08 42.28 -12.41
C GLU A 288 6.37 42.15 -11.59
N ILE A 289 7.04 40.99 -11.60
CA ILE A 289 8.18 40.71 -10.69
C ILE A 289 9.54 41.05 -11.33
N THR A 290 9.63 41.13 -12.66
CA THR A 290 10.91 41.34 -13.37
C THR A 290 11.35 42.81 -13.43
N SER A 291 10.51 43.74 -12.97
CA SER A 291 10.71 45.19 -13.14
C SER A 291 10.98 45.94 -11.83
N SER A 292 11.93 45.50 -11.01
CA SER A 292 12.57 46.42 -10.06
C SER A 292 13.98 45.96 -9.66
N ARG A 293 14.99 46.45 -10.37
CA ARG A 293 16.32 46.66 -9.78
C ARG A 293 16.20 47.80 -8.79
N LEU A 294 16.37 47.55 -7.49
CA LEU A 294 16.76 48.56 -6.49
C LEU A 294 17.20 47.87 -5.18
N SER A 295 18.36 48.31 -4.69
CA SER A 295 18.83 48.40 -3.29
C SER A 295 18.33 47.36 -2.28
N THR A 296 19.29 46.64 -1.67
CA THR A 296 19.14 45.73 -0.52
C THR A 296 17.97 46.09 0.42
N PRO A 297 16.86 45.34 0.41
CA PRO A 297 15.82 45.46 1.43
C PRO A 297 16.03 44.40 2.51
N ASP A 298 15.91 44.86 3.75
CA ASP A 298 15.89 44.10 4.99
C ASP A 298 14.88 42.93 4.93
N PHE A 299 15.31 41.75 5.37
CA PHE A 299 14.61 40.46 5.27
C PHE A 299 13.26 40.40 6.02
N ARG A 300 12.89 41.44 6.76
CA ARG A 300 11.71 41.46 7.65
C ARG A 300 10.41 41.94 7.01
N SER A 301 10.40 42.44 5.77
CA SER A 301 9.19 43.03 5.18
C SER A 301 8.31 42.07 4.38
N TYR A 302 8.80 40.86 4.08
CA TYR A 302 7.99 39.80 3.48
C TYR A 302 7.84 38.68 4.51
N GLN A 303 6.61 38.45 5.00
CA GLN A 303 6.30 37.26 5.79
C GLN A 303 6.37 36.04 4.87
N ILE A 304 7.58 35.55 4.62
CA ILE A 304 7.82 34.28 3.94
C ILE A 304 7.63 33.18 4.99
N ASN A 305 6.59 32.37 4.84
CA ASN A 305 6.32 31.24 5.74
C ASN A 305 7.21 30.05 5.34
N LEU A 306 8.49 30.10 5.73
CA LEU A 306 9.41 28.96 5.63
C LEU A 306 9.63 28.34 7.01
N SER A 307 9.78 27.02 7.08
CA SER A 307 10.27 26.37 8.28
C SER A 307 11.68 26.88 8.67
N LYS A 308 11.96 26.97 9.99
CA LYS A 308 13.26 27.42 10.52
C LYS A 308 14.45 26.61 9.97
N ASP A 309 14.23 25.33 9.70
CA ASP A 309 15.24 24.44 9.13
C ASP A 309 15.60 24.81 7.68
N LEU A 310 14.63 25.36 6.93
CA LEU A 310 14.85 25.89 5.60
C LEU A 310 15.53 27.25 5.65
N GLU A 311 15.13 28.15 6.55
CA GLU A 311 15.77 29.46 6.76
C GLU A 311 17.28 29.30 7.03
N ASN A 312 17.65 28.38 7.93
CA ASN A 312 19.05 28.07 8.22
C ASN A 312 19.80 27.56 6.98
N SER A 313 19.14 26.71 6.18
CA SER A 313 19.73 26.16 4.94
C SER A 313 19.95 27.26 3.88
N LEU A 314 19.12 28.30 3.88
CA LEU A 314 19.10 29.41 2.91
C LEU A 314 19.87 30.66 3.37
N SER A 315 20.42 30.66 4.59
CA SER A 315 21.12 31.81 5.19
C SER A 315 22.34 32.31 4.41
N ASP A 316 22.99 31.45 3.63
CA ASP A 316 24.16 31.77 2.82
C ASP A 316 23.85 31.61 1.33
N ILE A 317 23.65 32.75 0.68
CA ILE A 317 23.32 32.88 -0.76
C ILE A 317 24.51 32.64 -1.68
N THR A 318 25.74 32.53 -1.14
CA THR A 318 26.96 32.33 -1.93
C THR A 318 27.20 30.87 -2.29
N LYS A 319 26.43 29.95 -1.70
CA LYS A 319 26.53 28.51 -1.91
C LYS A 319 26.41 28.14 -3.40
N THR A 320 27.32 27.27 -3.83
CA THR A 320 27.29 26.64 -5.16
C THR A 320 26.48 25.35 -5.18
N SER A 321 26.19 24.77 -4.01
CA SER A 321 25.39 23.57 -3.86
C SER A 321 24.42 23.70 -2.70
N LEU A 322 23.17 23.30 -2.92
CA LEU A 322 22.11 23.37 -1.91
C LEU A 322 21.35 22.03 -1.84
N ASN A 323 21.30 21.46 -0.63
CA ASN A 323 20.60 20.20 -0.37
C ASN A 323 19.39 20.42 0.53
N LEU A 324 18.22 20.34 -0.09
CA LEU A 324 16.91 20.50 0.53
C LEU A 324 16.09 19.20 0.47
N LYS A 325 16.76 18.05 0.39
CA LYS A 325 16.09 16.75 0.44
C LYS A 325 15.27 16.60 1.73
N GLN A 326 13.99 16.24 1.60
CA GLN A 326 13.04 16.08 2.71
C GLN A 326 12.86 17.32 3.59
N LYS A 327 13.12 18.52 3.06
CA LYS A 327 13.03 19.78 3.80
C LYS A 327 11.96 20.73 3.30
N VAL A 328 11.35 20.45 2.14
CA VAL A 328 10.44 21.38 1.47
C VAL A 328 9.08 20.72 1.29
N GLY A 329 8.04 21.28 1.88
CA GLY A 329 6.66 20.86 1.62
C GLY A 329 6.09 21.37 0.28
N PRO A 330 4.92 20.84 -0.15
CA PRO A 330 4.26 21.22 -1.40
C PRO A 330 3.90 22.71 -1.48
N ASP A 331 3.58 23.32 -0.34
CA ASP A 331 3.25 24.76 -0.27
C ASP A 331 4.52 25.63 -0.09
N GLU A 332 5.55 25.09 0.58
CA GLU A 332 6.81 25.81 0.84
C GLU A 332 7.66 25.99 -0.42
N ILE A 333 7.52 25.14 -1.45
CA ILE A 333 8.26 25.25 -2.72
C ILE A 333 8.00 26.59 -3.44
N LYS A 334 6.79 27.14 -3.29
CA LYS A 334 6.39 28.44 -3.88
C LYS A 334 7.08 29.62 -3.19
N GLU A 335 7.29 29.51 -1.88
CA GLU A 335 8.04 30.51 -1.12
C GLU A 335 9.55 30.35 -1.32
N LEU A 336 10.02 29.10 -1.42
CA LEU A 336 11.42 28.80 -1.74
C LEU A 336 11.83 29.38 -3.10
N SER A 337 10.98 29.29 -4.12
CA SER A 337 11.31 29.80 -5.46
C SER A 337 11.59 31.31 -5.46
N LYS A 338 10.87 32.09 -4.63
CA LYS A 338 11.09 33.53 -4.43
C LYS A 338 12.45 33.84 -3.80
N VAL A 339 12.98 32.94 -2.97
CA VAL A 339 14.29 33.10 -2.31
C VAL A 339 15.43 32.64 -3.22
N LEU A 340 15.23 31.53 -3.95
CA LEU A 340 16.27 30.93 -4.79
C LEU A 340 16.77 31.84 -5.91
N VAL A 341 15.99 32.84 -6.35
CA VAL A 341 16.42 33.85 -7.33
C VAL A 341 17.70 34.60 -6.91
N ARG A 342 18.01 34.62 -5.60
CA ARG A 342 19.18 35.31 -5.03
C ARG A 342 20.47 34.47 -5.10
N PHE A 343 20.37 33.19 -5.44
CA PHE A 343 21.49 32.25 -5.47
C PHE A 343 22.19 32.25 -6.84
N SER A 344 22.87 33.36 -7.17
CA SER A 344 23.48 33.59 -8.50
C SER A 344 24.67 32.68 -8.85
N ASN A 345 25.15 31.86 -7.91
CA ASN A 345 26.27 30.93 -8.08
C ASN A 345 25.86 29.46 -7.92
N LEU A 346 24.57 29.17 -7.73
CA LEU A 346 24.10 27.81 -7.48
C LEU A 346 24.21 26.97 -8.75
N THR A 347 25.02 25.92 -8.68
CA THR A 347 25.23 24.95 -9.76
C THR A 347 24.59 23.60 -9.44
N LYS A 348 24.30 23.32 -8.17
CA LYS A 348 23.68 22.05 -7.75
C LYS A 348 22.52 22.27 -6.79
N LEU A 349 21.35 21.75 -7.15
CA LEU A 349 20.15 21.81 -6.32
C LEU A 349 19.56 20.42 -6.13
N ASN A 350 19.44 20.00 -4.87
CA ASN A 350 18.76 18.76 -4.52
C ASN A 350 17.43 19.05 -3.81
N LEU A 351 16.33 18.78 -4.51
CA LEU A 351 14.95 18.87 -4.05
C LEU A 351 14.29 17.49 -3.95
N SER A 352 15.08 16.42 -3.93
CA SER A 352 14.54 15.06 -3.91
C SER A 352 13.73 14.76 -2.65
N TRP A 353 12.76 13.86 -2.74
CA TRP A 353 11.97 13.37 -1.60
C TRP A 353 11.19 14.46 -0.84
N ASN A 354 10.63 15.43 -1.55
CA ASN A 354 9.89 16.57 -0.98
C ASN A 354 8.38 16.53 -1.25
N ARG A 355 7.86 15.48 -1.90
CA ARG A 355 6.42 15.30 -2.19
C ARG A 355 5.77 16.50 -2.89
N LEU A 356 6.53 17.19 -3.74
CA LEU A 356 6.15 18.48 -4.32
C LEU A 356 4.85 18.46 -5.16
N GLY A 357 4.49 17.30 -5.70
CA GLY A 357 3.29 17.12 -6.52
C GLY A 357 3.40 17.80 -7.89
N PRO A 358 2.32 17.74 -8.70
CA PRO A 358 2.32 18.36 -10.04
C PRO A 358 2.56 19.86 -10.05
N GLU A 359 1.97 20.59 -9.10
CA GLU A 359 2.20 22.02 -8.94
C GLU A 359 3.65 22.34 -8.57
N GLY A 360 4.26 21.54 -7.70
CA GLY A 360 5.67 21.71 -7.40
C GLY A 360 6.61 21.34 -8.55
N GLY A 361 6.16 20.53 -9.51
CA GLY A 361 6.85 20.31 -10.79
C GLY A 361 6.87 21.57 -11.66
N LYS A 362 5.72 22.26 -11.78
CA LYS A 362 5.62 23.56 -12.45
C LYS A 362 6.51 24.62 -11.79
N VAL A 363 6.53 24.67 -10.45
CA VAL A 363 7.43 25.58 -9.71
C VAL A 363 8.90 25.20 -9.89
N SER A 364 9.22 23.90 -9.94
CA SER A 364 10.59 23.43 -10.19
C SER A 364 11.08 23.79 -11.60
N ALA A 365 10.20 23.75 -12.60
CA ALA A 365 10.47 24.24 -13.95
C ALA A 365 10.78 25.75 -13.95
N GLN A 366 10.06 26.55 -13.16
CA GLN A 366 10.36 27.97 -12.97
C GLN A 366 11.71 28.20 -12.29
N ILE A 367 12.01 27.43 -11.23
CA ILE A 367 13.31 27.47 -10.55
C ILE A 367 14.44 27.17 -11.53
N LEU A 368 14.25 26.18 -12.40
CA LEU A 368 15.21 25.84 -13.45
C LEU A 368 15.46 27.05 -14.36
N LEU A 369 14.41 27.70 -14.88
CA LEU A 369 14.55 28.89 -15.73
C LEU A 369 15.23 30.08 -15.03
N MET A 370 15.04 30.25 -13.71
CA MET A 370 15.66 31.32 -12.94
C MET A 370 17.14 31.05 -12.64
N LEU A 371 17.51 29.79 -12.40
CA LEU A 371 18.86 29.39 -12.01
C LEU A 371 19.70 29.02 -13.23
N THR A 372 20.00 30.02 -14.07
CA THR A 372 20.67 29.81 -15.38
C THR A 372 22.06 29.18 -15.34
N LYS A 373 22.69 29.07 -14.16
CA LYS A 373 23.98 28.37 -13.96
C LYS A 373 23.82 26.95 -13.40
N LEU A 374 22.60 26.45 -13.26
CA LEU A 374 22.36 25.16 -12.61
C LEU A 374 22.85 24.02 -13.50
N GLU A 375 23.88 23.31 -13.06
CA GLU A 375 24.47 22.17 -13.76
C GLU A 375 23.79 20.84 -13.37
N SER A 376 23.26 20.78 -12.14
CA SER A 376 22.62 19.58 -11.60
C SER A 376 21.35 19.89 -10.82
N LEU A 377 20.26 19.24 -11.21
CA LEU A 377 18.96 19.29 -10.54
C LEU A 377 18.51 17.88 -10.18
N ASN A 378 18.30 17.63 -8.89
CA ASN A 378 17.75 16.37 -8.41
C ASN A 378 16.32 16.58 -7.89
N LEU A 379 15.35 16.03 -8.62
CA LEU A 379 13.93 16.03 -8.30
C LEU A 379 13.41 14.61 -8.03
N THR A 380 14.29 13.66 -7.71
CA THR A 380 13.90 12.26 -7.46
C THR A 380 12.79 12.18 -6.42
N ASN A 381 11.75 11.39 -6.67
CA ASN A 381 10.68 11.12 -5.71
C ASN A 381 9.92 12.35 -5.21
N ASN A 382 9.28 13.07 -6.14
CA ASN A 382 8.46 14.25 -5.85
C ASN A 382 7.02 14.17 -6.36
N SER A 383 6.61 13.06 -6.97
CA SER A 383 5.24 12.87 -7.47
C SER A 383 4.78 13.95 -8.46
N LEU A 384 5.67 14.38 -9.37
CA LEU A 384 5.39 15.49 -10.29
C LEU A 384 4.26 15.21 -11.30
N GLY A 385 3.97 13.95 -11.60
CA GLY A 385 2.95 13.62 -12.60
C GLY A 385 3.34 14.06 -14.02
N SER A 386 2.47 13.79 -14.99
CA SER A 386 2.67 14.23 -16.38
C SER A 386 2.71 15.74 -16.53
N GLU A 387 1.88 16.47 -15.78
CA GLU A 387 1.87 17.93 -15.83
C GLU A 387 3.19 18.55 -15.37
N GLY A 388 3.77 18.03 -14.27
CA GLY A 388 5.06 18.50 -13.77
C GLY A 388 6.22 18.08 -14.68
N GLY A 389 6.16 16.87 -15.27
CA GLY A 389 7.12 16.42 -16.28
C GLY A 389 7.15 17.30 -17.51
N LYS A 390 5.97 17.57 -18.09
CA LYS A 390 5.80 18.46 -19.24
C LYS A 390 6.35 19.86 -18.97
N ALA A 391 6.04 20.45 -17.81
CA ALA A 391 6.56 21.77 -17.44
C ALA A 391 8.10 21.78 -17.37
N ILE A 392 8.71 20.73 -16.82
CA ILE A 392 10.16 20.61 -16.77
C ILE A 392 10.75 20.43 -18.17
N ALA A 393 10.13 19.62 -19.04
CA ALA A 393 10.54 19.46 -20.42
C ALA A 393 10.53 20.79 -21.20
N GLU A 394 9.48 21.61 -21.02
CA GLU A 394 9.38 22.95 -21.60
C GLU A 394 10.43 23.93 -21.04
N ALA A 395 10.78 23.82 -19.75
CA ALA A 395 11.85 24.64 -19.19
C ALA A 395 13.24 24.22 -19.71
N LEU A 396 13.46 22.92 -19.90
CA LEU A 396 14.73 22.38 -20.41
C LEU A 396 15.04 22.83 -21.83
N SER A 397 14.04 23.03 -22.68
CA SER A 397 14.29 23.52 -24.05
C SER A 397 14.96 24.90 -24.08
N ASN A 398 14.92 25.64 -22.98
CA ASN A 398 15.52 26.97 -22.83
C ASN A 398 16.72 26.99 -21.87
N HIS A 399 17.13 25.85 -21.29
CA HIS A 399 18.15 25.81 -20.25
C HIS A 399 19.46 25.19 -20.76
N GLU A 400 20.50 26.02 -20.91
CA GLU A 400 21.73 25.63 -21.61
C GLU A 400 22.79 24.95 -20.74
N THR A 401 22.75 25.12 -19.41
CA THR A 401 23.84 24.69 -18.51
C THR A 401 23.58 23.40 -17.76
N LEU A 402 22.35 22.87 -17.80
CA LEU A 402 21.97 21.68 -17.02
C LEU A 402 22.49 20.42 -17.71
N THR A 403 23.45 19.77 -17.07
CA THR A 403 24.07 18.52 -17.57
C THR A 403 23.54 17.28 -16.88
N ASN A 404 22.93 17.44 -15.69
CA ASN A 404 22.46 16.32 -14.90
C ASN A 404 21.09 16.61 -14.30
N LEU A 405 20.07 15.91 -14.82
CA LEU A 405 18.71 15.97 -14.32
C LEU A 405 18.29 14.59 -13.82
N ASN A 406 17.89 14.51 -12.55
CA ASN A 406 17.33 13.29 -11.99
C ASN A 406 15.84 13.47 -11.71
N LEU A 407 15.01 12.85 -12.57
CA LEU A 407 13.56 12.78 -12.46
C LEU A 407 13.06 11.39 -12.06
N CYS A 408 13.94 10.50 -11.58
CA CYS A 408 13.55 9.16 -11.17
C CYS A 408 12.41 9.20 -10.17
N ILE A 409 11.46 8.28 -10.31
CA ILE A 409 10.35 8.12 -9.35
C ILE A 409 9.52 9.42 -9.32
N ASN A 410 8.91 9.85 -10.44
CA ASN A 410 8.03 11.04 -10.45
C ASN A 410 6.67 10.82 -11.12
N ASN A 411 6.39 9.60 -11.57
CA ASN A 411 5.13 9.24 -12.22
C ASN A 411 4.77 10.14 -13.41
N LEU A 412 5.73 10.44 -14.28
CA LEU A 412 5.56 11.38 -15.40
C LEU A 412 4.57 10.88 -16.47
N GLY A 413 4.29 9.58 -16.51
CA GLY A 413 3.42 8.99 -17.54
C GLY A 413 3.99 9.15 -18.95
N PRO A 414 3.20 8.90 -20.01
CA PRO A 414 3.66 9.01 -21.40
C PRO A 414 3.80 10.46 -21.90
N GLU A 415 3.12 11.41 -21.28
CA GLU A 415 3.06 12.82 -21.73
C GLU A 415 4.13 13.73 -21.10
N GLY A 416 4.70 13.34 -19.96
CA GLY A 416 5.76 14.07 -19.26
C GLY A 416 7.08 13.33 -19.33
#